data_AF-A0A075VR70-F1
#
_entry.id   AF-A0A075VR70-F1
#
_cell.length_a   1.000
_cell.length_b   1.000
_cell.length_c   1.000
_cell.angle_alpha   90.00
_cell.angle_beta   90.00
_cell.angle_gamma   90.00
#
_symmetry.space_group_name_H-M   'P 1'
#
loop_
_entity.id
_entity.type
_entity.pdbx_description
1 polymer ?
#
loop_
_entity_poly.entity_id
_entity_poly.type
_entity_poly.pdbx_seq_one_letter_code
_entity_poly.pdbx_strand_id
1 'polypeptide(L)'
;TRIAQAVTAAVLMGTAVTTVGGALGTTTTVKAYQINQDDLSKLTEAIVNKEMIRHGGGKSQSDIIKDVKSILSEAKVETLQTLLQGFDSTSPGYAEGLTYLGNLTNRLGSFNTGLDGASSAEAYHGYLTDLRRMVVEEVQSRVASEAELKTKLAEKEKVAERLGEELTKVIKLKSDIELNAKKAQGELTKTKQQLEEALAKSEELSTDLLSAQKERDTAFKVSKELADKLAESEKGKANALKVSKELADKLATAESGRDKALAISAELANKLAAKTAEAEELLNNVDSFGRLVESAKREMQEKLAEIEALKAEKAQADAALETANATIAGLQAEVEKVKSDLANANQLVEAGKRDLADLAKAKAEADAALATSEAKVAKLEKAKAEADAKVTELEAAVTAAKEEVAKVKAELETVTKELETVKAEKAALEAEITDLKKQHAEKVAELEAAIKRLEEELAAKIKEFEALENTSKEEKANFQKEIDRLKAELAAKIKDLTKAGSSVATGTASTGVASSKAQLPSTGEATHPFFTAAALAVMAGAGVMA
;
A
#
# COMPACT_ATOMS: atom_id res chain seq x y z
N THR A 1 -81.19 -41.79 -81.03
CA THR A 1 -81.15 -42.06 -82.49
C THR A 1 -82.55 -41.91 -83.06
N ARG A 2 -82.67 -41.51 -84.34
CA ARG A 2 -83.88 -41.14 -85.12
C ARG A 2 -85.28 -41.49 -84.56
N ILE A 3 -86.15 -40.48 -84.56
CA ILE A 3 -87.62 -40.60 -84.49
C ILE A 3 -88.17 -40.84 -85.91
N ALA A 4 -89.17 -41.70 -86.04
CA ALA A 4 -90.18 -41.72 -87.12
C ALA A 4 -91.42 -42.42 -86.53
N GLN A 5 -92.58 -41.79 -86.34
CA GLN A 5 -93.54 -41.31 -87.35
C GLN A 5 -93.97 -42.40 -88.36
N ALA A 6 -95.13 -43.01 -88.08
CA ALA A 6 -96.04 -43.59 -89.05
C ALA A 6 -97.47 -43.46 -88.52
N VAL A 7 -98.29 -42.63 -89.18
CA VAL A 7 -99.73 -42.48 -88.91
C VAL A 7 -100.45 -42.65 -90.24
N THR A 8 -101.40 -43.58 -90.30
CA THR A 8 -102.19 -43.90 -91.51
C THR A 8 -103.67 -43.75 -91.19
N ALA A 9 -104.44 -43.14 -92.09
CA ALA A 9 -105.80 -42.68 -91.81
C ALA A 9 -106.89 -43.42 -92.63
N ALA A 10 -108.06 -43.55 -92.02
CA ALA A 10 -109.37 -43.72 -92.65
C ALA A 10 -110.41 -43.08 -91.70
N VAL A 11 -111.14 -42.01 -92.05
CA VAL A 11 -112.23 -41.96 -93.05
C VAL A 11 -113.28 -43.02 -92.71
N LEU A 12 -114.33 -42.74 -91.92
CA LEU A 12 -115.27 -41.60 -91.91
C LEU A 12 -116.16 -41.56 -93.15
N MET A 13 -117.26 -42.31 -93.10
CA MET A 13 -118.45 -42.15 -93.95
C MET A 13 -119.70 -42.13 -93.08
N GLY A 14 -120.77 -41.52 -93.57
CA GLY A 14 -122.08 -41.49 -92.92
C GLY A 14 -123.17 -41.02 -93.89
N THR A 15 -124.42 -41.05 -93.41
CA THR A 15 -125.63 -40.47 -94.02
C THR A 15 -125.94 -40.82 -95.48
N ALA A 16 -126.98 -41.63 -95.67
CA ALA A 16 -127.87 -41.55 -96.82
C ALA A 16 -129.32 -41.67 -96.32
N VAL A 17 -130.16 -40.70 -96.69
CA VAL A 17 -131.62 -40.70 -96.47
C VAL A 17 -132.28 -40.49 -97.83
N THR A 18 -133.18 -41.39 -98.22
CA THR A 18 -133.85 -41.33 -99.52
C THR A 18 -135.35 -41.63 -99.39
N THR A 19 -136.11 -40.54 -99.33
CA THR A 19 -137.36 -40.27 -100.10
C THR A 19 -138.42 -41.37 -100.29
N VAL A 20 -139.64 -41.05 -99.83
CA VAL A 20 -140.91 -41.65 -100.26
C VAL A 20 -141.16 -41.42 -101.77
N GLY A 21 -141.85 -42.35 -102.46
CA GLY A 21 -142.26 -42.13 -103.86
C GLY A 21 -143.33 -43.07 -104.41
N GLY A 22 -144.53 -42.52 -104.66
CA GLY A 22 -145.34 -42.72 -105.88
C GLY A 22 -145.84 -44.11 -106.30
N ALA A 23 -147.16 -44.26 -106.46
CA ALA A 23 -147.79 -45.39 -107.15
C ALA A 23 -148.04 -45.09 -108.64
N LEU A 24 -148.23 -46.16 -109.44
CA LEU A 24 -148.90 -46.09 -110.74
C LEU A 24 -149.89 -47.26 -110.87
N GLY A 25 -151.14 -46.94 -111.21
CA GLY A 25 -152.16 -47.92 -111.61
C GLY A 25 -152.43 -47.82 -113.11
N THR A 26 -153.07 -48.84 -113.68
CA THR A 26 -153.51 -48.86 -115.08
C THR A 26 -155.02 -48.97 -115.16
N THR A 27 -155.66 -48.09 -115.94
CA THR A 27 -157.12 -48.04 -116.10
C THR A 27 -157.59 -48.93 -117.25
N THR A 28 -158.64 -49.71 -117.02
CA THR A 28 -159.27 -50.60 -118.00
C THR A 28 -160.30 -49.85 -118.86
N THR A 29 -160.30 -50.10 -120.18
CA THR A 29 -161.36 -49.63 -121.08
C THR A 29 -162.49 -50.66 -121.15
N VAL A 30 -163.55 -50.40 -120.39
CA VAL A 30 -164.82 -51.15 -120.46
C VAL A 30 -165.49 -50.91 -121.82
N LYS A 31 -165.92 -51.99 -122.49
CA LYS A 31 -166.89 -51.90 -123.59
C LYS A 31 -168.30 -51.87 -122.98
N ALA A 32 -169.03 -50.79 -123.19
CA ALA A 32 -170.42 -50.67 -122.74
C ALA A 32 -171.35 -51.64 -123.52
N TYR A 33 -172.48 -51.97 -122.90
CA TYR A 33 -173.61 -52.70 -123.51
C TYR A 33 -173.35 -54.17 -123.88
N GLN A 34 -172.45 -54.86 -123.16
CA GLN A 34 -172.26 -56.31 -123.29
C GLN A 34 -172.10 -56.97 -121.91
N ILE A 35 -172.87 -58.04 -121.68
CA ILE A 35 -172.62 -58.96 -120.56
C ILE A 35 -171.25 -59.60 -120.75
N ASN A 36 -170.48 -59.76 -119.66
CA ASN A 36 -169.17 -60.37 -119.74
C ASN A 36 -169.26 -61.84 -120.21
N GLN A 37 -168.33 -62.28 -121.07
CA GLN A 37 -168.30 -63.62 -121.66
C GLN A 37 -168.38 -64.74 -120.60
N ASP A 38 -167.67 -64.58 -119.48
CA ASP A 38 -167.65 -65.58 -118.39
C ASP A 38 -169.03 -65.67 -117.72
N ASP A 39 -169.61 -64.52 -117.34
CA ASP A 39 -170.89 -64.42 -116.66
C ASP A 39 -172.04 -64.90 -117.56
N LEU A 40 -172.01 -64.55 -118.86
CA LEU A 40 -172.96 -65.03 -119.87
C LEU A 40 -172.87 -66.55 -120.06
N SER A 41 -171.67 -67.11 -120.02
CA SER A 41 -171.46 -68.56 -120.12
C SER A 41 -172.04 -69.29 -118.91
N LYS A 42 -171.76 -68.82 -117.69
CA LYS A 42 -172.36 -69.35 -116.45
C LYS A 42 -173.90 -69.26 -116.46
N LEU A 43 -174.46 -68.12 -116.88
CA LEU A 43 -175.92 -67.95 -117.02
C LEU A 43 -176.53 -68.85 -118.11
N THR A 44 -175.78 -69.14 -119.19
CA THR A 44 -176.21 -70.08 -120.23
C THR A 44 -176.20 -71.53 -119.72
N GLU A 45 -175.25 -71.91 -118.88
CA GLU A 45 -175.25 -73.22 -118.21
C GLU A 45 -176.44 -73.38 -117.25
N ALA A 46 -176.84 -72.32 -116.55
CA ALA A 46 -178.07 -72.32 -115.74
C ALA A 46 -179.34 -72.52 -116.58
N ILE A 47 -179.40 -71.97 -117.81
CA ILE A 47 -180.48 -72.24 -118.78
C ILE A 47 -180.48 -73.72 -119.20
N VAL A 48 -179.32 -74.28 -119.54
CA VAL A 48 -179.20 -75.70 -119.95
C VAL A 48 -179.69 -76.62 -118.82
N ASN A 49 -179.27 -76.36 -117.58
CA ASN A 49 -179.75 -77.11 -116.42
C ASN A 49 -181.25 -77.01 -116.22
N LYS A 50 -181.87 -75.85 -116.49
CA LYS A 50 -183.32 -75.63 -116.37
C LYS A 50 -184.13 -76.38 -117.44
N GLU A 51 -183.65 -76.40 -118.69
CA GLU A 51 -184.32 -77.12 -119.79
C GLU A 51 -184.26 -78.64 -119.61
N MET A 52 -183.14 -79.18 -119.12
CA MET A 52 -182.97 -80.62 -118.86
C MET A 52 -184.02 -81.19 -117.88
N ILE A 53 -184.59 -80.38 -116.98
CA ILE A 53 -185.66 -80.79 -116.05
C ILE A 53 -186.88 -81.33 -116.80
N ARG A 54 -187.22 -80.76 -117.98
CA ARG A 54 -188.34 -81.24 -118.82
C ARG A 54 -188.10 -82.63 -119.39
N HIS A 55 -186.85 -83.09 -119.41
CA HIS A 55 -186.42 -84.39 -119.91
C HIS A 55 -185.97 -85.35 -118.79
N GLY A 56 -186.26 -85.02 -117.52
CA GLY A 56 -185.93 -85.87 -116.36
C GLY A 56 -184.45 -85.85 -115.95
N GLY A 57 -183.67 -84.86 -116.40
CA GLY A 57 -182.28 -84.65 -115.99
C GLY A 57 -182.04 -83.24 -115.46
N GLY A 58 -180.77 -82.89 -115.20
CA GLY A 58 -180.37 -81.56 -114.73
C GLY A 58 -180.49 -81.34 -113.21
N LYS A 59 -180.10 -80.14 -112.75
CA LYS A 59 -180.13 -79.74 -111.34
C LYS A 59 -181.56 -79.47 -110.82
N SER A 60 -181.72 -79.49 -109.49
CA SER A 60 -182.98 -79.05 -108.86
C SER A 60 -183.22 -77.55 -109.08
N GLN A 61 -184.48 -77.10 -109.04
CA GLN A 61 -184.79 -75.67 -109.14
C GLN A 61 -184.14 -74.84 -108.01
N SER A 62 -184.01 -75.42 -106.81
CA SER A 62 -183.34 -74.77 -105.67
C SER A 62 -181.86 -74.50 -105.96
N ASP A 63 -181.17 -75.47 -106.56
CA ASP A 63 -179.73 -75.35 -106.83
C ASP A 63 -179.45 -74.43 -108.02
N ILE A 64 -180.32 -74.40 -109.03
CA ILE A 64 -180.22 -73.41 -110.12
C ILE A 64 -180.45 -71.98 -109.60
N ILE A 65 -181.36 -71.78 -108.63
CA ILE A 65 -181.50 -70.45 -107.97
C ILE A 65 -180.21 -70.06 -107.22
N LYS A 66 -179.57 -71.00 -106.51
CA LYS A 66 -178.29 -70.75 -105.82
C LYS A 66 -177.18 -70.42 -106.82
N ASP A 67 -177.06 -71.21 -107.90
CA ASP A 67 -176.08 -70.97 -108.97
C ASP A 67 -176.27 -69.55 -109.54
N VAL A 68 -177.48 -69.19 -109.97
CA VAL A 68 -177.77 -67.86 -110.55
C VAL A 68 -177.48 -66.73 -109.58
N LYS A 69 -177.81 -66.88 -108.28
CA LYS A 69 -177.45 -65.89 -107.27
C LYS A 69 -175.94 -65.79 -107.04
N SER A 70 -175.22 -66.91 -107.01
CA SER A 70 -173.75 -66.91 -106.91
C SER A 70 -173.12 -66.21 -108.12
N ILE A 71 -173.60 -66.52 -109.32
CA ILE A 71 -173.14 -65.90 -110.57
C ILE A 71 -173.36 -64.38 -110.55
N LEU A 72 -174.53 -63.90 -110.09
CA LEU A 72 -174.80 -62.48 -109.95
C LEU A 72 -173.93 -61.83 -108.85
N SER A 73 -173.68 -62.51 -107.73
CA SER A 73 -172.80 -62.01 -106.66
C SER A 73 -171.33 -61.91 -107.07
N GLU A 74 -170.87 -62.76 -107.98
CA GLU A 74 -169.54 -62.70 -108.60
C GLU A 74 -169.48 -61.80 -109.85
N ALA A 75 -170.64 -61.45 -110.43
CA ALA A 75 -170.71 -60.83 -111.75
C ALA A 75 -169.93 -59.52 -111.81
N LYS A 76 -169.28 -59.29 -112.95
CA LYS A 76 -168.49 -58.07 -113.17
C LYS A 76 -169.44 -56.88 -113.30
N VAL A 77 -168.98 -55.68 -112.95
CA VAL A 77 -169.85 -54.48 -112.81
C VAL A 77 -170.60 -54.20 -114.12
N GLU A 78 -169.94 -54.45 -115.24
CA GLU A 78 -170.44 -54.32 -116.62
C GLU A 78 -171.61 -55.27 -116.92
N THR A 79 -171.58 -56.49 -116.37
CA THR A 79 -172.67 -57.47 -116.48
C THR A 79 -173.92 -56.99 -115.75
N LEU A 80 -173.77 -56.57 -114.49
CA LEU A 80 -174.92 -56.08 -113.71
C LEU A 80 -175.48 -54.78 -114.30
N GLN A 81 -174.63 -53.87 -114.79
CA GLN A 81 -175.07 -52.67 -115.51
C GLN A 81 -175.86 -53.02 -116.78
N THR A 82 -175.38 -53.97 -117.60
CA THR A 82 -176.07 -54.38 -118.83
C THR A 82 -177.40 -55.07 -118.53
N LEU A 83 -177.49 -55.86 -117.46
CA LEU A 83 -178.75 -56.46 -117.01
C LEU A 83 -179.73 -55.44 -116.40
N LEU A 84 -179.24 -54.46 -115.63
CA LEU A 84 -180.04 -53.36 -115.07
C LEU A 84 -180.67 -52.48 -116.17
N GLN A 85 -179.97 -52.25 -117.28
CA GLN A 85 -180.49 -51.46 -118.40
C GLN A 85 -181.78 -52.06 -118.98
N GLY A 86 -181.99 -53.38 -118.89
CA GLY A 86 -183.24 -54.03 -119.32
C GLY A 86 -184.49 -53.71 -118.48
N PHE A 87 -184.36 -52.93 -117.40
CA PHE A 87 -185.47 -52.43 -116.59
C PHE A 87 -185.84 -50.97 -116.92
N ASP A 88 -184.91 -50.18 -117.46
CA ASP A 88 -185.07 -48.75 -117.70
C ASP A 88 -185.37 -48.47 -119.17
N SER A 89 -186.66 -48.29 -119.49
CA SER A 89 -187.15 -47.97 -120.83
C SER A 89 -186.72 -46.60 -121.37
N THR A 90 -186.01 -45.78 -120.58
CA THR A 90 -185.43 -44.50 -121.00
C THR A 90 -183.92 -44.57 -121.23
N SER A 91 -183.27 -45.70 -120.91
CA SER A 91 -181.83 -45.87 -121.07
C SER A 91 -181.41 -45.94 -122.55
N PRO A 92 -180.30 -45.30 -122.96
CA PRO A 92 -179.73 -45.47 -124.30
C PRO A 92 -179.38 -46.92 -124.63
N GLY A 93 -179.05 -47.74 -123.62
CA GLY A 93 -178.77 -49.17 -123.75
C GLY A 93 -179.99 -50.07 -123.50
N TYR A 94 -181.21 -49.53 -123.46
CA TYR A 94 -182.42 -50.33 -123.19
C TYR A 94 -182.63 -51.42 -124.24
N ALA A 95 -182.26 -51.20 -125.50
CA ALA A 95 -182.42 -52.19 -126.56
C ALA A 95 -181.55 -53.45 -126.31
N GLU A 96 -180.25 -53.28 -126.07
CA GLU A 96 -179.32 -54.37 -125.72
C GLU A 96 -179.68 -54.97 -124.35
N GLY A 97 -179.92 -54.13 -123.33
CA GLY A 97 -180.25 -54.56 -121.98
C GLY A 97 -181.52 -55.39 -121.91
N LEU A 98 -182.60 -54.95 -122.58
CA LEU A 98 -183.85 -55.71 -122.71
C LEU A 98 -183.65 -56.97 -123.55
N THR A 99 -182.80 -56.93 -124.58
CA THR A 99 -182.47 -58.13 -125.37
C THR A 99 -181.77 -59.18 -124.52
N TYR A 100 -180.75 -58.81 -123.74
CA TYR A 100 -180.05 -59.75 -122.85
C TYR A 100 -180.90 -60.20 -121.67
N LEU A 101 -181.41 -59.27 -120.86
CA LEU A 101 -182.26 -59.57 -119.71
C LEU A 101 -183.51 -60.36 -120.14
N GLY A 102 -184.17 -59.92 -121.22
CA GLY A 102 -185.37 -60.58 -121.77
C GLY A 102 -185.10 -62.01 -122.25
N ASN A 103 -184.07 -62.23 -123.08
CA ASN A 103 -183.76 -63.59 -123.54
C ASN A 103 -183.34 -64.52 -122.40
N LEU A 104 -182.54 -64.04 -121.45
CA LEU A 104 -182.11 -64.84 -120.31
C LEU A 104 -183.30 -65.13 -119.37
N THR A 105 -184.11 -64.12 -118.99
CA THR A 105 -185.34 -64.33 -118.19
C THR A 105 -186.31 -65.29 -118.88
N ASN A 106 -186.53 -65.17 -120.19
CA ASN A 106 -187.46 -66.04 -120.92
C ASN A 106 -186.96 -67.49 -121.00
N ARG A 107 -185.65 -67.72 -121.10
CA ARG A 107 -185.04 -69.06 -121.22
C ARG A 107 -184.79 -69.74 -119.88
N LEU A 108 -184.45 -69.01 -118.82
CA LEU A 108 -184.49 -69.55 -117.45
C LEU A 108 -185.94 -69.69 -116.97
N GLY A 109 -186.87 -68.88 -117.48
CA GLY A 109 -188.25 -68.81 -117.02
C GLY A 109 -188.37 -68.40 -115.55
N SER A 110 -189.59 -68.49 -115.01
CA SER A 110 -189.81 -68.44 -113.57
C SER A 110 -189.38 -69.75 -112.90
N PHE A 111 -188.97 -69.66 -111.64
CA PHE A 111 -188.76 -70.79 -110.74
C PHE A 111 -189.85 -70.77 -109.68
N ASN A 112 -190.45 -71.93 -109.43
CA ASN A 112 -191.36 -72.09 -108.30
C ASN A 112 -190.51 -72.27 -107.04
N THR A 113 -190.56 -71.31 -106.12
CA THR A 113 -189.86 -71.36 -104.82
C THR A 113 -190.62 -72.25 -103.83
N GLY A 114 -191.09 -73.41 -104.31
CA GLY A 114 -192.10 -74.21 -103.64
C GLY A 114 -191.62 -74.79 -102.32
N LEU A 115 -192.31 -74.40 -101.24
CA LEU A 115 -192.43 -75.22 -100.03
C LEU A 115 -193.47 -76.31 -100.29
N ASP A 116 -193.27 -77.51 -99.75
CA ASP A 116 -194.18 -78.64 -99.93
C ASP A 116 -195.58 -78.34 -99.35
N GLY A 117 -196.64 -78.73 -100.07
CA GLY A 117 -197.98 -78.95 -99.50
C GLY A 117 -198.97 -77.77 -99.46
N ALA A 118 -198.91 -76.80 -100.38
CA ALA A 118 -199.91 -75.71 -100.45
C ALA A 118 -201.13 -76.04 -101.35
N SER A 119 -202.35 -75.88 -100.83
CA SER A 119 -203.60 -76.21 -101.55
C SER A 119 -204.40 -74.98 -102.03
N SER A 120 -204.34 -74.74 -103.35
CA SER A 120 -205.31 -73.98 -104.17
C SER A 120 -205.38 -72.44 -104.07
N ALA A 121 -205.93 -71.83 -105.14
CA ALA A 121 -206.30 -70.43 -105.33
C ALA A 121 -205.19 -69.36 -105.20
N GLU A 122 -204.73 -69.04 -103.99
CA GLU A 122 -203.91 -67.85 -103.73
C GLU A 122 -202.42 -68.02 -104.14
N ALA A 123 -202.01 -69.25 -104.45
CA ALA A 123 -200.62 -69.62 -104.69
C ALA A 123 -200.00 -69.15 -106.04
N TYR A 124 -200.76 -68.57 -106.96
CA TYR A 124 -200.30 -68.40 -108.35
C TYR A 124 -199.35 -67.22 -108.62
N HIS A 125 -199.20 -66.26 -107.69
CA HIS A 125 -198.40 -65.04 -107.92
C HIS A 125 -197.34 -64.73 -106.86
N GLY A 126 -197.36 -65.37 -105.68
CA GLY A 126 -196.40 -65.10 -104.60
C GLY A 126 -195.07 -65.87 -104.69
N TYR A 127 -195.06 -67.05 -105.33
CA TYR A 127 -193.98 -68.04 -105.21
C TYR A 127 -193.14 -68.20 -106.49
N LEU A 128 -193.17 -67.21 -107.37
CA LEU A 128 -192.37 -67.19 -108.59
C LEU A 128 -191.20 -66.21 -108.43
N THR A 129 -189.98 -66.73 -108.51
CA THR A 129 -188.77 -65.91 -108.64
C THR A 129 -188.20 -66.07 -110.04
N ASP A 130 -187.60 -65.02 -110.58
CA ASP A 130 -187.04 -64.98 -111.93
C ASP A 130 -185.70 -64.25 -111.94
N LEU A 131 -185.01 -64.25 -113.09
CA LEU A 131 -183.73 -63.56 -113.23
C LEU A 131 -183.85 -62.05 -112.93
N ARG A 132 -184.99 -61.41 -113.25
CA ARG A 132 -185.17 -59.97 -113.00
C ARG A 132 -185.13 -59.68 -111.52
N ARG A 133 -185.91 -60.42 -110.72
CA ARG A 133 -185.91 -60.29 -109.25
C ARG A 133 -184.51 -60.51 -108.67
N MET A 134 -183.78 -61.52 -109.13
CA MET A 134 -182.44 -61.82 -108.61
C MET A 134 -181.40 -60.73 -108.95
N VAL A 135 -181.48 -60.11 -110.13
CA VAL A 135 -180.63 -58.96 -110.52
C VAL A 135 -180.86 -57.77 -109.59
N VAL A 136 -182.13 -57.46 -109.24
CA VAL A 136 -182.45 -56.36 -108.32
C VAL A 136 -181.98 -56.65 -106.90
N GLU A 137 -182.18 -57.88 -106.41
CA GLU A 137 -181.73 -58.30 -105.06
C GLU A 137 -180.20 -58.20 -104.91
N GLU A 138 -179.43 -58.57 -105.93
CA GLU A 138 -177.95 -58.44 -105.92
C GLU A 138 -177.49 -56.97 -105.92
N VAL A 139 -178.10 -56.12 -106.76
CA VAL A 139 -177.69 -54.71 -106.87
C VAL A 139 -177.92 -53.97 -105.54
N GLN A 140 -178.99 -54.30 -104.80
CA GLN A 140 -179.22 -53.79 -103.45
C GLN A 140 -178.14 -54.23 -102.46
N SER A 141 -177.67 -55.49 -102.55
CA SER A 141 -176.57 -56.03 -101.73
C SER A 141 -175.25 -55.26 -101.92
N ARG A 142 -174.91 -54.92 -103.17
CA ARG A 142 -173.69 -54.14 -103.47
C ARG A 142 -173.75 -52.69 -102.99
N VAL A 143 -174.92 -52.05 -103.07
CA VAL A 143 -175.10 -50.68 -102.54
C VAL A 143 -174.98 -50.66 -101.00
N ALA A 144 -175.48 -51.69 -100.31
CA ALA A 144 -175.39 -51.78 -98.85
C ALA A 144 -173.94 -51.94 -98.34
N SER A 145 -173.07 -52.60 -99.12
CA SER A 145 -171.68 -52.91 -98.70
C SER A 145 -170.67 -51.78 -98.99
N GLU A 146 -170.97 -50.84 -99.89
CA GLU A 146 -170.08 -49.69 -100.18
C GLU A 146 -169.85 -48.79 -98.95
N ALA A 147 -170.91 -48.57 -98.16
CA ALA A 147 -170.85 -47.74 -96.95
C ALA A 147 -169.89 -48.31 -95.89
N GLU A 148 -169.82 -49.64 -95.76
CA GLU A 148 -168.98 -50.30 -94.77
C GLU A 148 -167.49 -50.25 -95.13
N LEU A 149 -167.18 -50.26 -96.43
CA LEU A 149 -165.80 -50.18 -96.96
C LEU A 149 -165.18 -48.79 -96.77
N LYS A 150 -165.96 -47.71 -96.94
CA LYS A 150 -165.50 -46.33 -96.72
C LYS A 150 -165.03 -46.09 -95.28
N THR A 151 -165.74 -46.63 -94.29
CA THR A 151 -165.36 -46.53 -92.87
C THR A 151 -164.03 -47.25 -92.60
N LYS A 152 -163.89 -48.49 -93.10
CA LYS A 152 -162.69 -49.33 -92.93
C LYS A 152 -161.45 -48.72 -93.60
N LEU A 153 -161.61 -47.96 -94.68
CA LEU A 153 -160.52 -47.24 -95.35
C LEU A 153 -159.98 -46.08 -94.48
N ALA A 154 -160.87 -45.23 -93.97
CA ALA A 154 -160.49 -44.06 -93.15
C ALA A 154 -159.83 -44.44 -91.81
N GLU A 155 -160.12 -45.63 -91.27
CA GLU A 155 -159.38 -46.17 -90.11
C GLU A 155 -157.94 -46.57 -90.47
N LYS A 156 -157.70 -47.10 -91.68
CA LYS A 156 -156.36 -47.52 -92.11
C LYS A 156 -155.43 -46.35 -92.39
N GLU A 157 -155.94 -45.24 -92.93
CA GLU A 157 -155.15 -44.02 -93.16
C GLU A 157 -154.62 -43.44 -91.83
N LYS A 158 -155.48 -43.35 -90.79
CA LYS A 158 -155.06 -42.91 -89.44
C LYS A 158 -154.02 -43.83 -88.78
N VAL A 159 -154.04 -45.12 -89.09
CA VAL A 159 -153.01 -46.07 -88.63
C VAL A 159 -151.68 -45.85 -89.37
N ALA A 160 -151.72 -45.51 -90.66
CA ALA A 160 -150.53 -45.20 -91.45
C ALA A 160 -149.81 -43.93 -90.95
N GLU A 161 -150.55 -42.85 -90.66
CA GLU A 161 -149.98 -41.61 -90.09
C GLU A 161 -149.27 -41.88 -88.76
N ARG A 162 -149.93 -42.57 -87.82
CA ARG A 162 -149.33 -42.94 -86.52
C ARG A 162 -148.05 -43.77 -86.66
N LEU A 163 -147.98 -44.66 -87.64
CA LEU A 163 -146.77 -45.45 -87.90
C LEU A 163 -145.63 -44.59 -88.46
N GLY A 164 -145.93 -43.57 -89.28
CA GLY A 164 -144.95 -42.59 -89.76
C GLY A 164 -144.34 -41.75 -88.63
N GLU A 165 -145.17 -41.30 -87.68
CA GLU A 165 -144.69 -40.56 -86.50
C GLU A 165 -143.78 -41.43 -85.60
N GLU A 166 -144.20 -42.66 -85.28
CA GLU A 166 -143.41 -43.57 -84.45
C GLU A 166 -142.08 -43.98 -85.13
N LEU A 167 -142.10 -44.25 -86.44
CA LEU A 167 -140.87 -44.52 -87.20
C LEU A 167 -139.89 -43.33 -87.11
N THR A 168 -140.39 -42.10 -87.15
CA THR A 168 -139.58 -40.88 -87.01
C THR A 168 -138.98 -40.75 -85.60
N LYS A 169 -139.71 -41.13 -84.54
CA LYS A 169 -139.19 -41.17 -83.16
C LYS A 169 -138.10 -42.23 -83.00
N VAL A 170 -138.32 -43.44 -83.53
CA VAL A 170 -137.36 -44.56 -83.48
C VAL A 170 -136.05 -44.21 -84.20
N ILE A 171 -136.11 -43.53 -85.34
CA ILE A 171 -134.90 -43.07 -86.07
C ILE A 171 -134.07 -42.08 -85.23
N LYS A 172 -134.72 -41.13 -84.53
CA LYS A 172 -134.02 -40.22 -83.60
C LYS A 172 -133.37 -40.99 -82.44
N LEU A 173 -134.12 -41.84 -81.75
CA LEU A 173 -133.61 -42.64 -80.62
C LEU A 173 -132.40 -43.50 -81.02
N LYS A 174 -132.42 -44.11 -82.21
CA LYS A 174 -131.27 -44.86 -82.74
C LYS A 174 -130.03 -43.98 -82.94
N SER A 175 -130.21 -42.76 -83.48
CA SER A 175 -129.12 -41.79 -83.66
C SER A 175 -128.53 -41.32 -82.33
N ASP A 176 -129.35 -41.06 -81.32
CA ASP A 176 -128.90 -40.63 -79.99
C ASP A 176 -128.15 -41.75 -79.25
N ILE A 177 -128.61 -43.00 -79.38
CA ILE A 177 -127.94 -44.18 -78.83
C ILE A 177 -126.57 -44.41 -79.49
N GLU A 178 -126.46 -44.29 -80.82
CA GLU A 178 -125.18 -44.43 -81.54
C GLU A 178 -124.17 -43.31 -81.19
N LEU A 179 -124.66 -42.09 -80.96
CA LEU A 179 -123.82 -40.98 -80.48
C LEU A 179 -123.29 -41.26 -79.06
N ASN A 180 -124.16 -41.72 -78.15
CA ASN A 180 -123.78 -42.00 -76.77
C ASN A 180 -122.88 -43.24 -76.64
N ALA A 181 -123.07 -44.27 -77.46
CA ALA A 181 -122.17 -45.42 -77.54
C ALA A 181 -120.74 -45.00 -77.94
N LYS A 182 -120.60 -44.11 -78.92
CA LYS A 182 -119.29 -43.55 -79.32
C LYS A 182 -118.65 -42.70 -78.22
N LYS A 183 -119.43 -41.91 -77.47
CA LYS A 183 -118.92 -41.16 -76.30
C LYS A 183 -118.39 -42.11 -75.23
N ALA A 184 -119.18 -43.09 -74.80
CA ALA A 184 -118.79 -44.07 -73.79
C ALA A 184 -117.54 -44.87 -74.20
N GLN A 185 -117.40 -45.21 -75.49
CA GLN A 185 -116.20 -45.88 -76.00
C GLN A 185 -114.95 -44.97 -75.96
N GLY A 186 -115.10 -43.67 -76.24
CA GLY A 186 -114.01 -42.68 -76.13
C GLY A 186 -113.64 -42.33 -74.69
N GLU A 187 -114.58 -42.37 -73.76
CA GLU A 187 -114.31 -42.23 -72.32
C GLU A 187 -113.63 -43.48 -71.75
N LEU A 188 -114.05 -44.68 -72.17
CA LEU A 188 -113.45 -45.95 -71.75
C LEU A 188 -111.97 -46.06 -72.18
N THR A 189 -111.63 -45.69 -73.42
CA THR A 189 -110.24 -45.68 -73.88
C THR A 189 -109.39 -44.66 -73.13
N LYS A 190 -109.93 -43.45 -72.89
CA LYS A 190 -109.25 -42.42 -72.10
C LYS A 190 -109.00 -42.88 -70.65
N THR A 191 -110.00 -43.48 -70.00
CA THR A 191 -109.88 -43.98 -68.62
C THR A 191 -108.89 -45.13 -68.52
N LYS A 192 -108.84 -46.04 -69.52
CA LYS A 192 -107.82 -47.09 -69.60
C LYS A 192 -106.41 -46.49 -69.72
N GLN A 193 -106.23 -45.49 -70.58
CA GLN A 193 -104.94 -44.83 -70.78
C GLN A 193 -104.46 -44.13 -69.50
N GLN A 194 -105.36 -43.45 -68.79
CA GLN A 194 -105.08 -42.85 -67.48
C GLN A 194 -104.75 -43.89 -66.39
N LEU A 195 -105.33 -45.09 -66.45
CA LEU A 195 -105.01 -46.19 -65.52
C LEU A 195 -103.63 -46.79 -65.79
N GLU A 196 -103.24 -46.94 -67.07
CA GLU A 196 -101.91 -47.40 -67.47
C GLU A 196 -100.82 -46.37 -67.11
N GLU A 197 -101.09 -45.07 -67.30
CA GLU A 197 -100.23 -43.98 -66.80
C GLU A 197 -100.10 -43.96 -65.27
N ALA A 198 -101.20 -44.17 -64.55
CA ALA A 198 -101.21 -44.21 -63.08
C ALA A 198 -100.45 -45.42 -62.52
N LEU A 199 -100.53 -46.59 -63.17
CA LEU A 199 -99.76 -47.78 -62.80
C LEU A 199 -98.26 -47.57 -63.00
N ALA A 200 -97.85 -47.12 -64.19
CA ALA A 200 -96.43 -46.83 -64.47
C ALA A 200 -95.85 -45.82 -63.46
N LYS A 201 -96.61 -44.78 -63.13
CA LYS A 201 -96.21 -43.78 -62.14
C LYS A 201 -96.19 -44.32 -60.69
N SER A 202 -96.99 -45.34 -60.38
CA SER A 202 -96.93 -46.02 -59.09
C SER A 202 -95.71 -46.94 -58.96
N GLU A 203 -95.23 -47.54 -60.05
CA GLU A 203 -93.99 -48.33 -60.08
C GLU A 203 -92.74 -47.43 -59.99
N GLU A 204 -92.76 -46.28 -60.68
CA GLU A 204 -91.77 -45.20 -60.56
C GLU A 204 -91.66 -44.72 -59.10
N LEU A 205 -92.78 -44.29 -58.48
CA LEU A 205 -92.80 -43.83 -57.09
C LEU A 205 -92.41 -44.91 -56.06
N SER A 206 -92.68 -46.19 -56.33
CA SER A 206 -92.23 -47.30 -55.48
C SER A 206 -90.69 -47.47 -55.54
N THR A 207 -90.12 -47.27 -56.73
CA THR A 207 -88.67 -47.33 -56.96
C THR A 207 -87.96 -46.14 -56.30
N ASP A 208 -88.53 -44.93 -56.42
CA ASP A 208 -88.04 -43.71 -55.78
C ASP A 208 -88.15 -43.75 -54.25
N LEU A 209 -89.19 -44.39 -53.71
CA LEU A 209 -89.30 -44.60 -52.26
C LEU A 209 -88.18 -45.53 -51.75
N LEU A 210 -87.79 -46.55 -52.52
CA LEU A 210 -86.71 -47.47 -52.18
C LEU A 210 -85.30 -46.85 -52.36
N SER A 211 -85.10 -45.92 -53.29
CA SER A 211 -83.85 -45.16 -53.38
C SER A 211 -83.75 -44.15 -52.23
N ALA A 212 -84.79 -43.34 -52.00
CA ALA A 212 -84.84 -42.36 -50.91
C ALA A 212 -84.68 -43.02 -49.52
N GLN A 213 -85.21 -44.22 -49.30
CA GLN A 213 -84.98 -44.96 -48.06
C GLN A 213 -83.50 -45.36 -47.86
N LYS A 214 -82.83 -45.84 -48.92
CA LYS A 214 -81.39 -46.18 -48.88
C LYS A 214 -80.52 -44.95 -48.69
N GLU A 215 -80.86 -43.83 -49.34
CA GLU A 215 -80.19 -42.54 -49.15
C GLU A 215 -80.37 -42.04 -47.72
N ARG A 216 -81.58 -42.13 -47.15
CA ARG A 216 -81.86 -41.76 -45.75
C ARG A 216 -81.12 -42.65 -44.74
N ASP A 217 -81.01 -43.96 -44.97
CA ASP A 217 -80.17 -44.86 -44.15
C ASP A 217 -78.67 -44.55 -44.28
N THR A 218 -78.22 -44.13 -45.46
CA THR A 218 -76.82 -43.74 -45.71
C THR A 218 -76.50 -42.40 -45.03
N ALA A 219 -77.37 -41.40 -45.20
CA ALA A 219 -77.27 -40.11 -44.54
C ALA A 219 -77.34 -40.23 -43.01
N PHE A 220 -78.15 -41.15 -42.47
CA PHE A 220 -78.19 -41.44 -41.03
C PHE A 220 -76.87 -42.04 -40.53
N LYS A 221 -76.28 -43.00 -41.25
CA LYS A 221 -74.96 -43.56 -40.91
C LYS A 221 -73.86 -42.49 -40.94
N VAL A 222 -73.81 -41.67 -42.00
CA VAL A 222 -72.86 -40.56 -42.13
C VAL A 222 -73.07 -39.52 -41.02
N SER A 223 -74.31 -39.17 -40.69
CA SER A 223 -74.62 -38.23 -39.60
C SER A 223 -74.15 -38.75 -38.24
N LYS A 224 -74.31 -40.05 -37.98
CA LYS A 224 -73.80 -40.68 -36.76
C LYS A 224 -72.27 -40.68 -36.72
N GLU A 225 -71.62 -41.09 -37.81
CA GLU A 225 -70.15 -41.10 -37.91
C GLU A 225 -69.55 -39.69 -37.75
N LEU A 226 -70.23 -38.66 -38.27
CA LEU A 226 -69.86 -37.26 -38.07
C LEU A 226 -70.08 -36.81 -36.61
N ALA A 227 -71.15 -37.24 -35.93
CA ALA A 227 -71.37 -36.95 -34.52
C ALA A 227 -70.32 -37.62 -33.62
N ASP A 228 -69.98 -38.89 -33.89
CA ASP A 228 -68.93 -39.62 -33.17
C ASP A 228 -67.55 -38.96 -33.39
N LYS A 229 -67.23 -38.54 -34.62
CA LYS A 229 -66.00 -37.78 -34.94
C LYS A 229 -65.98 -36.38 -34.32
N LEU A 230 -67.12 -35.69 -34.24
CA LEU A 230 -67.24 -34.39 -33.60
C LEU A 230 -66.99 -34.50 -32.10
N ALA A 231 -67.62 -35.48 -31.43
CA ALA A 231 -67.40 -35.74 -30.00
C ALA A 231 -65.94 -36.10 -29.69
N GLU A 232 -65.27 -36.86 -30.55
CA GLU A 232 -63.83 -37.15 -30.39
C GLU A 232 -62.95 -35.93 -30.69
N SER A 233 -63.32 -35.09 -31.66
CA SER A 233 -62.65 -33.81 -31.93
C SER A 233 -62.78 -32.83 -30.76
N GLU A 234 -63.94 -32.78 -30.10
CA GLU A 234 -64.14 -31.95 -28.90
C GLU A 234 -63.35 -32.46 -27.69
N LYS A 235 -63.26 -33.78 -27.48
CA LYS A 235 -62.32 -34.36 -26.49
C LYS A 235 -60.87 -34.00 -26.83
N GLY A 236 -60.46 -34.13 -28.09
CA GLY A 236 -59.13 -33.76 -28.57
C GLY A 236 -58.81 -32.29 -28.31
N LYS A 237 -59.75 -31.40 -28.61
CA LYS A 237 -59.68 -29.95 -28.35
C LYS A 237 -59.61 -29.64 -26.85
N ALA A 238 -60.41 -30.28 -26.01
CA ALA A 238 -60.39 -30.11 -24.57
C ALA A 238 -59.05 -30.59 -23.95
N ASN A 239 -58.52 -31.72 -24.43
CA ASN A 239 -57.21 -32.22 -24.03
C ASN A 239 -56.08 -31.30 -24.50
N ALA A 240 -56.13 -30.81 -25.75
CA ALA A 240 -55.17 -29.84 -26.27
C ALA A 240 -55.16 -28.54 -25.44
N LEU A 241 -56.33 -28.00 -25.09
CA LEU A 241 -56.45 -26.82 -24.22
C LEU A 241 -55.90 -27.08 -22.80
N LYS A 242 -56.13 -28.27 -22.23
CA LYS A 242 -55.54 -28.68 -20.94
C LYS A 242 -54.01 -28.75 -21.02
N VAL A 243 -53.46 -29.37 -22.06
CA VAL A 243 -52.01 -29.48 -22.29
C VAL A 243 -51.39 -28.09 -22.53
N SER A 244 -52.01 -27.24 -23.35
CA SER A 244 -51.57 -25.85 -23.54
C SER A 244 -51.56 -25.05 -22.24
N LYS A 245 -52.57 -25.23 -21.37
CA LYS A 245 -52.58 -24.58 -20.05
C LYS A 245 -51.46 -25.12 -19.15
N GLU A 246 -51.31 -26.44 -19.04
CA GLU A 246 -50.22 -27.03 -18.25
C GLU A 246 -48.83 -26.61 -18.74
N LEU A 247 -48.65 -26.40 -20.06
CA LEU A 247 -47.40 -25.89 -20.63
C LEU A 247 -47.20 -24.40 -20.31
N ALA A 248 -48.25 -23.58 -20.34
CA ALA A 248 -48.18 -22.18 -19.93
C ALA A 248 -47.87 -22.03 -18.43
N ASP A 249 -48.52 -22.81 -17.56
CA ASP A 249 -48.28 -22.82 -16.12
C ASP A 249 -46.82 -23.28 -15.81
N LYS A 250 -46.31 -24.29 -16.54
CA LYS A 250 -44.90 -24.73 -16.47
C LYS A 250 -43.92 -23.67 -16.99
N LEU A 251 -44.25 -22.97 -18.08
CA LEU A 251 -43.42 -21.91 -18.65
C LEU A 251 -43.29 -20.73 -17.69
N ALA A 252 -44.40 -20.21 -17.16
CA ALA A 252 -44.40 -19.13 -16.17
C ALA A 252 -43.64 -19.52 -14.89
N THR A 253 -43.73 -20.79 -14.47
CA THR A 253 -42.93 -21.33 -13.36
C THR A 253 -41.42 -21.34 -13.69
N ALA A 254 -41.05 -21.74 -14.91
CA ALA A 254 -39.66 -21.76 -15.37
C ALA A 254 -39.08 -20.33 -15.54
N GLU A 255 -39.87 -19.38 -16.03
CA GLU A 255 -39.50 -17.96 -16.12
C GLU A 255 -39.30 -17.35 -14.74
N SER A 256 -40.23 -17.58 -13.79
CA SER A 256 -40.06 -17.17 -12.39
C SER A 256 -38.82 -17.81 -11.74
N GLY A 257 -38.50 -19.06 -12.09
CA GLY A 257 -37.28 -19.75 -11.65
C GLY A 257 -36.01 -19.13 -12.24
N ARG A 258 -36.01 -18.85 -13.55
CA ARG A 258 -34.91 -18.16 -14.26
C ARG A 258 -34.65 -16.79 -13.64
N ASP A 259 -35.68 -15.99 -13.41
CA ASP A 259 -35.52 -14.61 -12.96
C ASP A 259 -35.04 -14.54 -11.51
N LYS A 260 -35.44 -15.50 -10.66
CA LYS A 260 -34.83 -15.72 -9.33
C LYS A 260 -33.36 -16.13 -9.43
N ALA A 261 -33.02 -17.06 -10.34
CA ALA A 261 -31.63 -17.47 -10.55
C ALA A 261 -30.75 -16.32 -11.08
N LEU A 262 -31.27 -15.47 -11.97
CA LEU A 262 -30.61 -14.27 -12.45
C LEU A 262 -30.40 -13.25 -11.32
N ALA A 263 -31.43 -12.98 -10.50
CA ALA A 263 -31.30 -12.10 -9.34
C ALA A 263 -30.24 -12.60 -8.34
N ILE A 264 -30.23 -13.91 -8.01
CA ILE A 264 -29.21 -14.52 -7.16
C ILE A 264 -27.82 -14.42 -7.80
N SER A 265 -27.70 -14.64 -9.12
CA SER A 265 -26.40 -14.52 -9.81
C SER A 265 -25.85 -13.09 -9.81
N ALA A 266 -26.72 -12.09 -9.94
CA ALA A 266 -26.35 -10.68 -9.87
C ALA A 266 -25.96 -10.27 -8.43
N GLU A 267 -26.68 -10.76 -7.42
CA GLU A 267 -26.34 -10.53 -6.02
C GLU A 267 -24.98 -11.18 -5.65
N LEU A 268 -24.73 -12.40 -6.13
CA LEU A 268 -23.44 -13.09 -5.96
C LEU A 268 -22.31 -12.38 -6.71
N ALA A 269 -22.54 -11.89 -7.93
CA ALA A 269 -21.55 -11.11 -8.68
C ALA A 269 -21.19 -9.80 -7.96
N ASN A 270 -22.19 -9.08 -7.44
CA ASN A 270 -21.97 -7.86 -6.66
C ASN A 270 -21.22 -8.14 -5.35
N LYS A 271 -21.57 -9.22 -4.64
CA LYS A 271 -20.85 -9.66 -3.43
C LYS A 271 -19.42 -10.08 -3.72
N LEU A 272 -19.17 -10.75 -4.85
CA LEU A 272 -17.83 -11.13 -5.29
C LEU A 272 -17.00 -9.88 -5.60
N ALA A 273 -17.52 -8.95 -6.42
CA ALA A 273 -16.82 -7.71 -6.77
C ALA A 273 -16.50 -6.86 -5.53
N ALA A 274 -17.44 -6.74 -4.57
CA ALA A 274 -17.18 -6.06 -3.30
C ALA A 274 -16.06 -6.72 -2.48
N LYS A 275 -16.01 -8.07 -2.44
CA LYS A 275 -14.93 -8.79 -1.76
C LYS A 275 -13.59 -8.77 -2.52
N THR A 276 -13.59 -8.63 -3.84
CA THR A 276 -12.37 -8.35 -4.61
C THR A 276 -11.82 -6.97 -4.27
N ALA A 277 -12.65 -5.92 -4.24
CA ALA A 277 -12.22 -4.58 -3.87
C ALA A 277 -11.69 -4.51 -2.42
N GLU A 278 -12.37 -5.18 -1.47
CA GLU A 278 -11.90 -5.29 -0.08
C GLU A 278 -10.54 -6.02 0.02
N ALA A 279 -10.31 -7.04 -0.80
CA ALA A 279 -9.01 -7.73 -0.86
C ALA A 279 -7.90 -6.86 -1.50
N GLU A 280 -8.22 -6.06 -2.51
CA GLU A 280 -7.29 -5.09 -3.11
C GLU A 280 -6.93 -3.97 -2.12
N GLU A 281 -7.90 -3.46 -1.34
CA GLU A 281 -7.63 -2.48 -0.28
C GLU A 281 -6.74 -3.08 0.82
N LEU A 282 -7.02 -4.32 1.26
CA LEU A 282 -6.20 -5.02 2.25
C LEU A 282 -4.77 -5.28 1.73
N LEU A 283 -4.59 -5.64 0.46
CA LEU A 283 -3.26 -5.79 -0.15
C LEU A 283 -2.47 -4.47 -0.18
N ASN A 284 -3.11 -3.37 -0.60
CA ASN A 284 -2.48 -2.04 -0.57
C ASN A 284 -2.07 -1.62 0.85
N ASN A 285 -2.89 -1.94 1.86
CA ASN A 285 -2.57 -1.70 3.26
C ASN A 285 -1.39 -2.57 3.75
N VAL A 286 -1.32 -3.84 3.36
CA VAL A 286 -0.17 -4.73 3.67
C VAL A 286 1.13 -4.21 3.04
N ASP A 287 1.09 -3.78 1.77
CA ASP A 287 2.25 -3.16 1.09
C ASP A 287 2.68 -1.85 1.77
N SER A 288 1.72 -1.04 2.22
CA SER A 288 1.99 0.19 2.99
C SER A 288 2.67 -0.11 4.32
N PHE A 289 2.17 -1.10 5.09
CA PHE A 289 2.81 -1.54 6.33
C PHE A 289 4.20 -2.15 6.08
N GLY A 290 4.40 -2.90 4.99
CA GLY A 290 5.72 -3.42 4.60
C GLY A 290 6.75 -2.31 4.38
N ARG A 291 6.37 -1.23 3.70
CA ARG A 291 7.23 -0.05 3.51
C ARG A 291 7.54 0.67 4.83
N LEU A 292 6.56 0.81 5.73
CA LEU A 292 6.75 1.39 7.05
C LEU A 292 7.69 0.56 7.92
N VAL A 293 7.58 -0.77 7.89
CA VAL A 293 8.45 -1.70 8.62
C VAL A 293 9.90 -1.61 8.13
N GLU A 294 10.15 -1.61 6.82
CA GLU A 294 11.52 -1.45 6.29
C GLU A 294 12.09 -0.05 6.56
N SER A 295 11.25 1.00 6.58
CA SER A 295 11.67 2.35 6.97
C SER A 295 12.11 2.40 8.45
N ALA A 296 11.29 1.88 9.37
CA ALA A 296 11.61 1.86 10.81
C ALA A 296 12.83 0.97 11.12
N LYS A 297 12.97 -0.16 10.41
CA LYS A 297 14.14 -1.05 10.47
C LYS A 297 15.42 -0.35 10.02
N ARG A 298 15.37 0.45 8.96
CA ARG A 298 16.51 1.28 8.51
C ARG A 298 16.84 2.37 9.53
N GLU A 299 15.86 3.10 10.04
CA GLU A 299 16.07 4.13 11.06
C GLU A 299 16.71 3.52 12.33
N MET A 300 16.27 2.34 12.76
CA MET A 300 16.87 1.61 13.87
C MET A 300 18.32 1.17 13.59
N GLN A 301 18.66 0.80 12.35
CA GLN A 301 20.05 0.50 11.95
C GLN A 301 20.94 1.75 11.96
N GLU A 302 20.43 2.89 11.49
CA GLU A 302 21.15 4.17 11.52
C GLU A 302 21.38 4.63 12.98
N LYS A 303 20.38 4.46 13.87
CA LYS A 303 20.52 4.75 15.31
C LYS A 303 21.47 3.79 16.03
N LEU A 304 21.54 2.52 15.65
CA LEU A 304 22.54 1.57 16.20
C LEU A 304 23.96 1.95 15.79
N ALA A 305 24.18 2.42 14.55
CA ALA A 305 25.48 2.91 14.10
C ALA A 305 25.91 4.19 14.85
N GLU A 306 24.98 5.11 15.10
CA GLU A 306 25.20 6.33 15.91
C GLU A 306 25.60 5.99 17.36
N ILE A 307 24.95 4.99 17.98
CA ILE A 307 25.29 4.53 19.33
C ILE A 307 26.71 3.95 19.41
N GLU A 308 27.13 3.11 18.46
CA GLU A 308 28.50 2.57 18.48
C GLU A 308 29.56 3.63 18.16
N ALA A 309 29.24 4.63 17.33
CA ALA A 309 30.11 5.79 17.09
C ALA A 309 30.32 6.63 18.37
N LEU A 310 29.23 6.98 19.08
CA LEU A 310 29.28 7.71 20.35
C LEU A 310 30.02 6.92 21.46
N LYS A 311 29.92 5.60 21.45
CA LYS A 311 30.72 4.69 22.31
C LYS A 311 32.21 4.84 22.05
N ALA A 312 32.63 4.85 20.78
CA ALA A 312 34.03 4.98 20.40
C ALA A 312 34.58 6.36 20.75
N GLU A 313 33.81 7.42 20.49
CA GLU A 313 34.15 8.80 20.88
C GLU A 313 34.28 8.92 22.40
N LYS A 314 33.35 8.35 23.18
CA LYS A 314 33.45 8.32 24.65
C LYS A 314 34.72 7.59 25.11
N ALA A 315 35.04 6.42 24.56
CA ALA A 315 36.24 5.67 24.93
C ALA A 315 37.54 6.45 24.60
N GLN A 316 37.54 7.20 23.49
CA GLN A 316 38.64 8.08 23.12
C GLN A 316 38.77 9.28 24.08
N ALA A 317 37.65 9.85 24.52
CA ALA A 317 37.63 10.93 25.52
C ALA A 317 38.07 10.44 26.92
N ASP A 318 37.64 9.24 27.35
CA ASP A 318 38.06 8.62 28.61
C ASP A 318 39.60 8.43 28.63
N ALA A 319 40.18 7.90 27.55
CA ALA A 319 41.63 7.68 27.43
C ALA A 319 42.44 8.99 27.36
N ALA A 320 41.89 10.02 26.70
CA ALA A 320 42.49 11.36 26.70
C ALA A 320 42.49 12.00 28.10
N LEU A 321 41.43 11.78 28.88
CA LEU A 321 41.29 12.27 30.25
C LEU A 321 42.23 11.53 31.22
N GLU A 322 42.42 10.21 31.05
CA GLU A 322 43.44 9.44 31.78
C GLU A 322 44.86 9.97 31.48
N THR A 323 45.17 10.22 30.20
CA THR A 323 46.45 10.79 29.77
C THR A 323 46.70 12.19 30.35
N ALA A 324 45.66 13.04 30.39
CA ALA A 324 45.73 14.36 31.00
C ALA A 324 45.97 14.29 32.52
N ASN A 325 45.29 13.38 33.23
CA ASN A 325 45.50 13.16 34.67
C ASN A 325 46.92 12.66 34.99
N ALA A 326 47.46 11.74 34.19
CA ALA A 326 48.85 11.29 34.33
C ALA A 326 49.85 12.45 34.13
N THR A 327 49.58 13.34 33.17
CA THR A 327 50.38 14.55 32.92
C THR A 327 50.32 15.53 34.11
N ILE A 328 49.14 15.74 34.69
CA ILE A 328 48.94 16.58 35.88
C ILE A 328 49.72 16.02 37.09
N ALA A 329 49.66 14.70 37.32
CA ALA A 329 50.42 14.05 38.39
C ALA A 329 51.94 14.20 38.22
N GLY A 330 52.45 14.09 36.98
CA GLY A 330 53.86 14.34 36.67
C GLY A 330 54.28 15.78 36.95
N LEU A 331 53.46 16.76 36.54
CA LEU A 331 53.71 18.18 36.81
C LEU A 331 53.67 18.51 38.31
N GLN A 332 52.78 17.88 39.08
CA GLN A 332 52.74 18.02 40.54
C GLN A 332 54.03 17.51 41.22
N ALA A 333 54.57 16.38 40.75
CA ALA A 333 55.84 15.84 41.24
C ALA A 333 57.03 16.76 40.93
N GLU A 334 57.09 17.32 39.71
CA GLU A 334 58.15 18.29 39.34
C GLU A 334 58.05 19.59 40.16
N VAL A 335 56.82 20.07 40.45
CA VAL A 335 56.61 21.27 41.30
C VAL A 335 57.13 21.05 42.73
N GLU A 336 56.82 19.92 43.38
CA GLU A 336 57.34 19.63 44.73
C GLU A 336 58.86 19.39 44.72
N LYS A 337 59.42 18.83 43.64
CA LYS A 337 60.88 18.73 43.45
C LYS A 337 61.52 20.12 43.35
N VAL A 338 61.04 20.99 42.47
CA VAL A 338 61.55 22.37 42.30
C VAL A 338 61.45 23.19 43.60
N LYS A 339 60.39 22.98 44.37
CA LYS A 339 60.18 23.58 45.69
C LYS A 339 61.19 23.08 46.74
N SER A 340 61.60 21.80 46.68
CA SER A 340 62.69 21.23 47.47
C SER A 340 64.06 21.80 47.03
N ASP A 341 64.32 21.81 45.72
CA ASP A 341 65.54 22.38 45.13
C ASP A 341 65.72 23.87 45.54
N LEU A 342 64.63 24.65 45.54
CA LEU A 342 64.59 26.04 46.02
C LEU A 342 64.84 26.17 47.54
N ALA A 343 64.32 25.25 48.36
CA ALA A 343 64.59 25.25 49.79
C ALA A 343 66.07 24.99 50.09
N ASN A 344 66.68 24.02 49.39
CA ASN A 344 68.11 23.71 49.48
C ASN A 344 68.98 24.90 49.02
N ALA A 345 68.63 25.54 47.90
CA ALA A 345 69.33 26.73 47.41
C ALA A 345 69.29 27.88 48.42
N ASN A 346 68.15 28.13 49.06
CA ASN A 346 68.04 29.14 50.12
C ASN A 346 68.89 28.80 51.36
N GLN A 347 68.95 27.52 51.77
CA GLN A 347 69.84 27.11 52.87
C GLN A 347 71.32 27.33 52.53
N LEU A 348 71.75 27.05 51.30
CA LEU A 348 73.11 27.31 50.82
C LEU A 348 73.44 28.81 50.78
N VAL A 349 72.48 29.66 50.38
CA VAL A 349 72.63 31.13 50.43
C VAL A 349 72.79 31.63 51.87
N GLU A 350 71.98 31.13 52.81
CA GLU A 350 72.12 31.49 54.24
C GLU A 350 73.38 30.89 54.89
N ALA A 351 73.93 29.79 54.38
CA ALA A 351 75.26 29.30 54.79
C ALA A 351 76.35 30.25 54.30
N GLY A 352 76.40 30.54 52.99
CA GLY A 352 77.41 31.43 52.41
C GLY A 352 77.39 32.86 52.98
N LYS A 353 76.23 33.37 53.43
CA LYS A 353 76.13 34.62 54.19
C LYS A 353 76.84 34.57 55.55
N ARG A 354 76.78 33.43 56.26
CA ARG A 354 77.50 33.23 57.53
C ARG A 354 78.99 33.11 57.28
N ASP A 355 79.38 32.29 56.30
CA ASP A 355 80.79 32.10 55.91
C ASP A 355 81.45 33.45 55.54
N LEU A 356 80.74 34.32 54.80
CA LEU A 356 81.20 35.68 54.49
C LEU A 356 81.33 36.58 55.72
N ALA A 357 80.43 36.48 56.70
CA ALA A 357 80.49 37.25 57.92
C ALA A 357 81.65 36.81 58.84
N ASP A 358 81.86 35.49 58.98
CA ASP A 358 82.97 34.92 59.73
C ASP A 358 84.32 35.21 59.05
N LEU A 359 84.38 35.15 57.71
CA LEU A 359 85.57 35.54 56.95
C LEU A 359 85.89 37.04 57.09
N ALA A 360 84.87 37.91 57.09
CA ALA A 360 85.05 39.35 57.31
C ALA A 360 85.55 39.65 58.73
N LYS A 361 85.05 38.92 59.75
CA LYS A 361 85.54 38.99 61.12
C LYS A 361 87.00 38.51 61.22
N ALA A 362 87.31 37.35 60.65
CA ALA A 362 88.67 36.79 60.65
C ALA A 362 89.67 37.74 59.94
N LYS A 363 89.25 38.42 58.87
CA LYS A 363 90.05 39.47 58.22
C LYS A 363 90.32 40.64 59.17
N ALA A 364 89.31 41.15 59.87
CA ALA A 364 89.47 42.26 60.82
C ALA A 364 90.40 41.89 61.99
N GLU A 365 90.32 40.64 62.49
CA GLU A 365 91.24 40.11 63.50
C GLU A 365 92.68 40.00 62.97
N ALA A 366 92.85 39.56 61.71
CA ALA A 366 94.16 39.49 61.06
C ALA A 366 94.76 40.89 60.79
N ASP A 367 93.96 41.86 60.31
CA ASP A 367 94.38 43.25 60.10
C ASP A 367 94.86 43.88 61.43
N ALA A 368 94.14 43.65 62.54
CA ALA A 368 94.52 44.14 63.87
C ALA A 368 95.78 43.44 64.42
N ALA A 369 95.95 42.14 64.14
CA ALA A 369 97.17 41.41 64.49
C ALA A 369 98.39 41.89 63.71
N LEU A 370 98.22 42.23 62.42
CA LEU A 370 99.26 42.81 61.57
C LEU A 370 99.71 44.18 62.10
N ALA A 371 98.78 45.11 62.34
CA ALA A 371 99.10 46.42 62.92
C ALA A 371 99.79 46.32 64.30
N THR A 372 99.40 45.32 65.10
CA THR A 372 100.05 45.01 66.39
C THR A 372 101.49 44.47 66.19
N SER A 373 101.75 43.75 65.10
CA SER A 373 103.09 43.27 64.74
C SER A 373 103.98 44.40 64.23
N GLU A 374 103.48 45.24 63.33
CA GLU A 374 104.17 46.44 62.81
C GLU A 374 104.56 47.40 63.95
N ALA A 375 103.66 47.63 64.90
CA ALA A 375 103.93 48.43 66.10
C ALA A 375 104.96 47.79 67.06
N LYS A 376 105.19 46.46 67.00
CA LYS A 376 106.30 45.79 67.69
C LYS A 376 107.60 45.92 66.91
N VAL A 377 107.57 45.77 65.58
CA VAL A 377 108.75 45.96 64.71
C VAL A 377 109.33 47.38 64.89
N ALA A 378 108.50 48.42 64.79
CA ALA A 378 108.96 49.80 64.98
C ALA A 378 109.57 50.06 66.38
N LYS A 379 109.09 49.37 67.42
CA LYS A 379 109.69 49.43 68.77
C LYS A 379 111.03 48.69 68.83
N LEU A 380 111.16 47.56 68.14
CA LEU A 380 112.41 46.80 68.06
C LEU A 380 113.47 47.53 67.22
N GLU A 381 113.09 48.20 66.15
CA GLU A 381 114.00 49.05 65.37
C GLU A 381 114.52 50.23 66.20
N LYS A 382 113.64 50.91 66.96
CA LYS A 382 114.05 51.96 67.90
C LYS A 382 115.01 51.43 68.98
N ALA A 383 114.68 50.29 69.60
CA ALA A 383 115.55 49.66 70.60
C ALA A 383 116.88 49.18 70.01
N LYS A 384 116.91 48.74 68.74
CA LYS A 384 118.13 48.40 68.02
C LYS A 384 118.99 49.65 67.80
N ALA A 385 118.42 50.76 67.33
CA ALA A 385 119.15 52.02 67.14
C ALA A 385 119.74 52.56 68.44
N GLU A 386 119.01 52.45 69.56
CA GLU A 386 119.50 52.78 70.90
C GLU A 386 120.66 51.87 71.34
N ALA A 387 120.59 50.57 71.02
CA ALA A 387 121.67 49.62 71.31
C ALA A 387 122.91 49.84 70.42
N ASP A 388 122.73 50.05 69.11
CA ASP A 388 123.81 50.33 68.17
C ASP A 388 124.59 51.60 68.58
N ALA A 389 123.87 52.68 68.93
CA ALA A 389 124.49 53.92 69.43
C ALA A 389 125.29 53.72 70.72
N LYS A 390 124.78 52.88 71.64
CA LYS A 390 125.48 52.54 72.88
C LYS A 390 126.70 51.63 72.67
N VAL A 391 126.69 50.80 71.63
CA VAL A 391 127.90 50.08 71.20
C VAL A 391 128.97 51.07 70.73
N THR A 392 128.60 52.05 69.89
CA THR A 392 129.55 53.09 69.44
C THR A 392 130.12 53.92 70.61
N GLU A 393 129.30 54.27 71.61
CA GLU A 393 129.75 54.94 72.84
C GLU A 393 130.78 54.08 73.61
N LEU A 394 130.51 52.78 73.77
CA LEU A 394 131.40 51.86 74.47
C LEU A 394 132.70 51.59 73.70
N GLU A 395 132.66 51.54 72.37
CA GLU A 395 133.85 51.40 71.52
C GLU A 395 134.76 52.63 71.62
N ALA A 396 134.20 53.83 71.66
CA ALA A 396 134.95 55.07 71.92
C ALA A 396 135.57 55.06 73.33
N ALA A 397 134.80 54.70 74.36
CA ALA A 397 135.30 54.60 75.74
C ALA A 397 136.42 53.55 75.89
N VAL A 398 136.31 52.39 75.24
CA VAL A 398 137.36 51.36 75.19
C VAL A 398 138.61 51.85 74.46
N THR A 399 138.46 52.73 73.47
CA THR A 399 139.60 53.31 72.74
C THR A 399 140.35 54.30 73.63
N ALA A 400 139.66 55.26 74.26
CA ALA A 400 140.27 56.18 75.23
C ALA A 400 140.93 55.45 76.42
N ALA A 401 140.32 54.38 76.92
CA ALA A 401 140.90 53.56 77.98
C ALA A 401 142.21 52.85 77.54
N LYS A 402 142.34 52.44 76.28
CA LYS A 402 143.59 51.88 75.74
C LYS A 402 144.69 52.94 75.63
N GLU A 403 144.34 54.18 75.29
CA GLU A 403 145.28 55.30 75.19
C GLU A 403 145.84 55.69 76.57
N GLU A 404 144.99 55.81 77.59
CA GLU A 404 145.44 56.02 78.97
C GLU A 404 146.25 54.83 79.51
N VAL A 405 145.89 53.58 79.20
CA VAL A 405 146.72 52.41 79.55
C VAL A 405 148.10 52.45 78.87
N ALA A 406 148.19 52.91 77.62
CA ALA A 406 149.47 53.06 76.92
C ALA A 406 150.33 54.17 77.55
N LYS A 407 149.71 55.30 77.93
CA LYS A 407 150.35 56.41 78.64
C LYS A 407 150.87 56.02 80.02
N VAL A 408 150.03 55.42 80.86
CA VAL A 408 150.42 54.90 82.19
C VAL A 408 151.53 53.85 82.08
N LYS A 409 151.55 53.04 81.02
CA LYS A 409 152.65 52.08 80.77
C LYS A 409 153.97 52.78 80.43
N ALA A 410 153.95 53.88 79.67
CA ALA A 410 155.15 54.67 79.37
C ALA A 410 155.66 55.44 80.60
N GLU A 411 154.75 55.97 81.43
CA GLU A 411 155.07 56.56 82.74
C GLU A 411 155.74 55.51 83.66
N LEU A 412 155.17 54.30 83.75
CA LEU A 412 155.74 53.19 84.52
C LEU A 412 157.14 52.78 84.03
N GLU A 413 157.37 52.71 82.71
CA GLU A 413 158.69 52.39 82.15
C GLU A 413 159.73 53.49 82.45
N THR A 414 159.28 54.75 82.52
CA THR A 414 160.12 55.90 82.89
C THR A 414 160.53 55.84 84.36
N VAL A 415 159.55 55.70 85.27
CA VAL A 415 159.80 55.54 86.73
C VAL A 415 160.67 54.31 87.02
N THR A 416 160.55 53.24 86.24
CA THR A 416 161.42 52.05 86.37
C THR A 416 162.88 52.36 86.06
N LYS A 417 163.17 53.20 85.04
CA LYS A 417 164.54 53.64 84.71
C LYS A 417 165.11 54.59 85.77
N GLU A 418 164.28 55.49 86.31
CA GLU A 418 164.66 56.35 87.43
C GLU A 418 165.01 55.52 88.68
N LEU A 419 164.21 54.51 89.01
CA LEU A 419 164.44 53.61 90.16
C LEU A 419 165.76 52.84 90.06
N GLU A 420 166.09 52.29 88.89
CA GLU A 420 167.40 51.62 88.69
C GLU A 420 168.58 52.60 88.74
N THR A 421 168.37 53.86 88.30
CA THR A 421 169.39 54.92 88.41
C THR A 421 169.68 55.25 89.88
N VAL A 422 168.63 55.49 90.68
CA VAL A 422 168.74 55.77 92.13
C VAL A 422 169.34 54.58 92.90
N LYS A 423 169.08 53.33 92.48
CA LYS A 423 169.77 52.15 93.05
C LYS A 423 171.27 52.18 92.78
N ALA A 424 171.70 52.55 91.57
CA ALA A 424 173.11 52.63 91.21
C ALA A 424 173.84 53.75 92.00
N GLU A 425 173.21 54.93 92.13
CA GLU A 425 173.72 56.03 92.97
C GLU A 425 173.84 55.62 94.45
N LYS A 426 172.82 54.95 95.00
CA LYS A 426 172.86 54.41 96.37
C LYS A 426 174.04 53.45 96.56
N ALA A 427 174.27 52.53 95.62
CA ALA A 427 175.36 51.57 95.69
C ALA A 427 176.75 52.25 95.64
N ALA A 428 176.90 53.31 94.86
CA ALA A 428 178.12 54.12 94.84
C ALA A 428 178.37 54.83 96.18
N LEU A 429 177.34 55.46 96.76
CA LEU A 429 177.43 56.12 98.06
C LEU A 429 177.72 55.14 99.21
N GLU A 430 177.17 53.93 99.19
CA GLU A 430 177.48 52.89 100.19
C GLU A 430 178.93 52.40 100.10
N ALA A 431 179.53 52.38 98.90
CA ALA A 431 180.96 52.12 98.73
C ALA A 431 181.83 53.27 99.24
N GLU A 432 181.49 54.53 98.93
CA GLU A 432 182.22 55.73 99.39
C GLU A 432 182.21 55.86 100.92
N ILE A 433 181.05 55.64 101.56
CA ILE A 433 180.91 55.59 103.02
C ILE A 433 181.79 54.49 103.65
N THR A 434 182.00 53.38 102.94
CA THR A 434 182.82 52.26 103.41
C THR A 434 184.31 52.60 103.36
N ASP A 435 184.77 53.27 102.30
CA ASP A 435 186.18 53.71 102.19
C ASP A 435 186.49 54.85 103.17
N LEU A 436 185.61 55.85 103.31
CA LEU A 436 185.76 56.93 104.30
C LEU A 436 185.86 56.40 105.74
N LYS A 437 185.10 55.36 106.10
CA LYS A 437 185.23 54.69 107.41
C LYS A 437 186.59 54.01 107.59
N LYS A 438 187.14 53.42 106.54
CA LYS A 438 188.48 52.81 106.57
C LYS A 438 189.57 53.87 106.76
N GLN A 439 189.55 54.94 105.98
CA GLN A 439 190.50 56.06 106.11
C GLN A 439 190.45 56.69 107.52
N HIS A 440 189.25 56.85 108.10
CA HIS A 440 189.09 57.36 109.46
C HIS A 440 189.70 56.43 110.52
N ALA A 441 189.52 55.11 110.39
CA ALA A 441 190.11 54.13 111.32
C ALA A 441 191.65 54.16 111.28
N GLU A 442 192.24 54.26 110.09
CA GLU A 442 193.69 54.38 109.91
C GLU A 442 194.23 55.69 110.53
N LYS A 443 193.50 56.80 110.36
CA LYS A 443 193.82 58.10 110.99
C LYS A 443 193.77 58.08 112.53
N VAL A 444 192.83 57.35 113.13
CA VAL A 444 192.75 57.23 114.60
C VAL A 444 193.95 56.46 115.15
N ALA A 445 194.35 55.36 114.51
CA ALA A 445 195.50 54.56 114.93
C ALA A 445 196.84 55.34 114.88
N GLU A 446 197.04 56.21 113.90
CA GLU A 446 198.20 57.13 113.87
C GLU A 446 198.23 58.06 115.11
N LEU A 447 197.08 58.62 115.49
CA LEU A 447 196.97 59.58 116.59
C LEU A 447 197.16 58.92 117.95
N GLU A 448 196.59 57.73 118.18
CA GLU A 448 196.79 56.96 119.41
C GLU A 448 198.26 56.58 119.63
N ALA A 449 198.96 56.18 118.56
CA ALA A 449 200.39 55.88 118.61
C ALA A 449 201.24 57.14 118.93
N ALA A 450 200.86 58.31 118.42
CA ALA A 450 201.54 59.57 118.69
C ALA A 450 201.33 60.05 120.14
N ILE A 451 200.11 59.93 120.68
CA ILE A 451 199.80 60.29 122.08
C ILE A 451 200.64 59.46 123.05
N LYS A 452 200.64 58.14 122.90
CA LYS A 452 201.36 57.23 123.80
C LYS A 452 202.87 57.54 123.88
N ARG A 453 203.48 57.92 122.76
CA ARG A 453 204.88 58.33 122.71
C ARG A 453 205.16 59.62 123.50
N LEU A 454 204.24 60.59 123.47
CA LEU A 454 204.35 61.83 124.24
C LEU A 454 204.17 61.59 125.75
N GLU A 455 203.31 60.64 126.15
CA GLU A 455 203.14 60.24 127.55
C GLU A 455 204.44 59.64 128.14
N GLU A 456 205.10 58.75 127.40
CA GLU A 456 206.39 58.16 127.80
C GLU A 456 207.51 59.22 127.90
N GLU A 457 207.55 60.18 126.99
CA GLU A 457 208.53 61.28 126.97
C GLU A 457 208.30 62.31 128.11
N LEU A 458 207.02 62.56 128.46
CA LEU A 458 206.64 63.41 129.60
C LEU A 458 207.01 62.73 130.93
N ALA A 459 206.74 61.43 131.08
CA ALA A 459 207.08 60.65 132.27
C ALA A 459 208.59 60.59 132.54
N ALA A 460 209.42 60.59 131.49
CA ALA A 460 210.87 60.66 131.63
C ALA A 460 211.33 62.00 132.26
N LYS A 461 210.76 63.13 131.82
CA LYS A 461 211.12 64.46 132.35
C LYS A 461 210.66 64.71 133.79
N ILE A 462 209.57 64.08 134.24
CA ILE A 462 209.11 64.20 135.63
C ILE A 462 210.18 63.66 136.59
N LYS A 463 210.76 62.49 136.30
CA LYS A 463 211.85 61.91 137.11
C LYS A 463 213.13 62.76 137.14
N GLU A 464 213.43 63.47 136.05
CA GLU A 464 214.58 64.37 135.97
C GLU A 464 214.41 65.59 136.89
N PHE A 465 213.19 66.14 136.99
CA PHE A 465 212.85 67.20 137.94
C PHE A 465 212.89 66.73 139.41
N GLU A 466 212.40 65.52 139.71
CA GLU A 466 212.43 64.94 141.07
C GLU A 466 213.86 64.77 141.60
N ALA A 467 214.82 64.47 140.73
CA ALA A 467 216.25 64.38 141.10
C ALA A 467 216.86 65.75 141.44
N LEU A 468 216.48 66.79 140.69
CA LEU A 468 216.89 68.19 140.92
C LEU A 468 216.28 68.80 142.19
N GLU A 469 215.04 68.46 142.54
CA GLU A 469 214.40 69.01 143.74
C GLU A 469 215.04 68.47 145.02
N ASN A 470 215.45 67.20 145.04
CA ASN A 470 216.04 66.58 146.24
C ASN A 470 217.47 67.06 146.52
N THR A 471 218.30 67.25 145.49
CA THR A 471 219.63 67.86 145.65
C THR A 471 219.54 69.30 146.19
N SER A 472 218.59 70.11 145.69
CA SER A 472 218.37 71.47 146.20
C SER A 472 217.90 71.53 147.67
N LYS A 473 217.24 70.48 148.17
CA LYS A 473 216.85 70.36 149.59
C LYS A 473 218.05 70.05 150.49
N GLU A 474 218.97 69.18 150.06
CA GLU A 474 220.20 68.87 150.81
C GLU A 474 221.11 70.10 150.95
N GLU A 475 221.32 70.87 149.87
CA GLU A 475 222.13 72.09 149.91
C GLU A 475 221.58 73.11 150.92
N LYS A 476 220.26 73.38 150.88
CA LYS A 476 219.60 74.29 151.83
C LYS A 476 219.77 73.86 153.29
N ALA A 477 219.66 72.57 153.57
CA ALA A 477 219.85 72.03 154.92
C ALA A 477 221.30 72.20 155.43
N ASN A 478 222.27 72.23 154.52
CA ASN A 478 223.69 72.44 154.84
C ASN A 478 223.98 73.92 155.13
N PHE A 479 223.54 74.84 154.25
CA PHE A 479 223.71 76.29 154.45
C PHE A 479 223.07 76.80 155.75
N GLN A 480 221.90 76.29 156.12
CA GLN A 480 221.21 76.72 157.33
C GLN A 480 222.00 76.40 158.61
N LYS A 481 222.69 75.25 158.67
CA LYS A 481 223.51 74.87 159.84
C LYS A 481 224.74 75.75 160.00
N GLU A 482 225.39 76.13 158.90
CA GLU A 482 226.58 76.99 158.96
C GLU A 482 226.20 78.44 159.37
N ILE A 483 225.02 78.92 158.98
CA ILE A 483 224.45 80.19 159.48
C ILE A 483 224.28 80.18 161.00
N ASP A 484 223.74 79.10 161.57
CA ASP A 484 223.47 79.04 163.01
C ASP A 484 224.76 78.80 163.84
N ARG A 485 225.76 78.13 163.27
CA ARG A 485 227.14 78.08 163.81
C ARG A 485 227.74 79.48 163.96
N LEU A 486 227.69 80.28 162.89
CA LEU A 486 228.26 81.64 162.86
C LEU A 486 227.56 82.59 163.84
N LYS A 487 226.24 82.43 164.09
CA LYS A 487 225.51 83.21 165.10
C LYS A 487 226.03 82.97 166.53
N ALA A 488 226.31 81.72 166.89
CA ALA A 488 226.80 81.38 168.22
C ALA A 488 228.19 81.99 168.50
N GLU A 489 229.06 81.97 167.49
CA GLU A 489 230.42 82.53 167.55
C GLU A 489 230.40 84.08 167.62
N LEU A 490 229.40 84.72 167.01
CA LEU A 490 229.20 86.17 167.11
C LEU A 490 228.73 86.61 168.51
N ALA A 491 227.84 85.84 169.15
CA ALA A 491 227.33 86.14 170.49
C ALA A 491 228.45 86.12 171.56
N ALA A 492 229.46 85.27 171.39
CA ALA A 492 230.61 85.18 172.29
C ALA A 492 231.47 86.46 172.34
N LYS A 493 231.39 87.36 171.34
CA LYS A 493 232.23 88.57 171.25
C LYS A 493 231.62 89.85 171.83
N ILE A 494 230.32 89.89 172.12
CA ILE A 494 229.61 91.14 172.45
C ILE A 494 229.60 91.48 173.95
N LYS A 495 229.83 90.49 174.85
CA LYS A 495 229.78 90.75 176.30
C LYS A 495 231.05 91.38 176.89
N ASP A 496 232.17 91.33 176.18
CA ASP A 496 233.47 91.83 176.66
C ASP A 496 233.71 93.34 176.47
N LEU A 497 232.88 94.03 175.67
CA LEU A 497 233.05 95.45 175.35
C LEU A 497 231.81 96.27 175.72
N THR A 498 232.03 97.45 176.30
CA THR A 498 231.00 98.19 177.06
C THR A 498 230.77 99.62 176.55
N LYS A 499 229.55 100.12 176.78
CA LYS A 499 229.05 101.50 176.54
C LYS A 499 228.93 101.96 175.08
N ALA A 500 227.70 102.33 174.73
CA ALA A 500 227.31 103.31 173.69
C ALA A 500 227.66 103.00 172.22
N GLY A 501 227.05 103.75 171.29
CA GLY A 501 227.45 103.82 169.88
C GLY A 501 226.35 103.47 168.87
N SER A 502 226.07 104.38 167.94
CA SER A 502 225.06 104.24 166.88
C SER A 502 225.70 103.95 165.50
N SER A 503 224.84 103.62 164.52
CA SER A 503 224.94 103.93 163.07
C SER A 503 225.58 102.95 162.06
N VAL A 504 224.81 102.73 160.97
CA VAL A 504 225.11 102.85 159.51
C VAL A 504 226.48 102.41 158.92
N ALA A 505 226.44 101.50 157.91
CA ALA A 505 227.30 101.39 156.70
C ALA A 505 226.82 100.17 155.85
N THR A 506 226.66 100.11 154.51
CA THR A 506 227.50 100.36 153.30
C THR A 506 228.77 99.48 153.19
N GLY A 507 229.08 98.79 152.07
CA GLY A 507 228.35 98.59 150.80
C GLY A 507 229.21 97.92 149.69
N THR A 508 228.60 97.73 148.49
CA THR A 508 229.21 97.52 147.14
C THR A 508 230.23 96.40 146.85
N ALA A 509 229.91 95.52 145.87
CA ALA A 509 230.88 94.81 145.01
C ALA A 509 230.27 94.42 143.63
N SER A 510 231.14 94.24 142.62
CA SER A 510 230.89 94.01 141.18
C SER A 510 229.63 93.19 140.78
N THR A 511 228.86 93.67 139.80
CA THR A 511 227.51 93.16 139.49
C THR A 511 227.42 92.22 138.27
N GLY A 512 227.17 90.94 138.55
CA GLY A 512 226.13 90.09 137.92
C GLY A 512 226.06 89.99 136.40
N VAL A 513 226.35 88.79 135.86
CA VAL A 513 226.38 88.48 134.42
C VAL A 513 224.98 88.46 133.77
N ALA A 514 224.50 89.65 133.45
CA ALA A 514 223.68 89.95 132.28
C ALA A 514 224.55 89.85 130.99
N SER A 515 224.05 89.72 129.76
CA SER A 515 222.72 89.31 129.23
C SER A 515 222.79 89.25 127.69
N SER A 516 221.69 88.89 127.03
CA SER A 516 221.45 89.01 125.57
C SER A 516 222.22 88.01 124.68
N LYS A 517 221.84 87.77 123.41
CA LYS A 517 220.86 88.50 122.58
C LYS A 517 220.11 87.58 121.60
N ALA A 518 218.87 87.95 121.26
CA ALA A 518 218.07 87.35 120.19
C ALA A 518 218.56 87.77 118.79
N GLN A 519 218.15 87.03 117.72
CA GLN A 519 217.55 87.61 116.50
C GLN A 519 216.87 86.56 115.58
N LEU A 520 215.88 87.04 114.82
CA LEU A 520 215.08 86.54 113.65
C LEU A 520 215.66 85.42 112.73
N PRO A 521 214.84 84.69 111.92
CA PRO A 521 213.55 85.05 111.25
C PRO A 521 212.32 84.21 111.73
N SER A 522 211.13 84.10 111.08
CA SER A 522 210.63 84.47 109.72
C SER A 522 209.10 84.69 109.65
N THR A 523 208.60 85.20 108.51
CA THR A 523 207.22 85.10 107.97
C THR A 523 206.95 83.68 107.39
N GLY A 524 205.73 83.17 107.14
CA GLY A 524 204.34 83.71 107.11
C GLY A 524 203.32 82.51 107.06
N GLU A 525 202.04 82.54 106.65
CA GLU A 525 200.97 83.54 106.35
C GLU A 525 199.62 82.71 106.25
N ALA A 526 198.46 83.05 106.84
CA ALA A 526 197.30 83.84 106.34
C ALA A 526 196.48 83.27 105.13
N THR A 527 195.12 83.36 104.97
CA THR A 527 193.91 83.60 105.82
C THR A 527 192.58 83.48 105.01
N HIS A 528 191.55 82.74 105.49
CA HIS A 528 190.05 82.92 105.30
C HIS A 528 189.46 83.13 103.85
N PRO A 529 188.15 83.47 103.56
CA PRO A 529 186.90 83.65 104.34
C PRO A 529 185.58 83.00 103.76
N PHE A 530 184.39 83.52 104.17
CA PHE A 530 182.98 83.03 104.14
C PHE A 530 182.10 83.33 102.88
N PHE A 531 180.87 82.71 102.78
CA PHE A 531 179.48 83.31 102.64
C PHE A 531 178.46 82.81 101.54
N THR A 532 177.14 82.84 101.89
CA THR A 532 175.89 83.00 101.05
C THR A 532 175.42 81.90 100.05
N ALA A 533 174.15 81.79 99.55
CA ALA A 533 172.77 82.20 99.96
C ALA A 533 171.61 81.54 99.11
N ALA A 534 170.34 81.77 99.49
CA ALA A 534 169.03 81.17 99.09
C ALA A 534 168.42 81.44 97.67
N ALA A 535 167.28 80.78 97.31
CA ALA A 535 166.01 81.39 96.78
C ALA A 535 165.05 80.45 95.94
N LEU A 536 163.82 80.94 95.66
CA LEU A 536 162.49 80.31 95.42
C LEU A 536 161.86 80.65 94.04
N ALA A 537 160.87 79.90 93.48
CA ALA A 537 159.99 80.33 92.35
C ALA A 537 158.68 79.47 92.13
N VAL A 538 157.61 80.02 91.48
CA VAL A 538 156.26 79.39 91.22
C VAL A 538 155.51 79.99 89.99
N MET A 539 154.73 79.18 89.22
CA MET A 539 153.58 79.50 88.29
C MET A 539 152.69 78.23 88.08
N ALA A 540 151.41 78.15 87.64
CA ALA A 540 150.37 78.98 86.96
C ALA A 540 150.32 78.98 85.40
N GLY A 541 149.17 78.90 84.66
CA GLY A 541 147.75 78.56 84.97
C GLY A 541 146.74 78.81 83.80
N ALA A 542 145.53 78.19 83.80
CA ALA A 542 144.33 78.36 82.92
C ALA A 542 144.49 78.05 81.38
N GLY A 543 143.47 77.86 80.52
CA GLY A 543 141.98 77.70 80.52
C GLY A 543 141.45 77.88 79.06
N VAL A 544 140.21 77.70 78.57
CA VAL A 544 138.88 77.12 78.92
C VAL A 544 137.93 77.49 77.73
N MET A 545 136.92 76.65 77.41
CA MET A 545 135.78 76.91 76.48
C MET A 545 136.07 77.01 74.95
N ALA A 546 135.13 76.66 74.05
CA ALA A 546 133.77 76.11 74.22
C ALA A 546 133.46 75.03 73.16
#